data_AF-W5TF49-F1
#
_entry.id   AF-W5TF49-F1
#
_cell.length_a   1.000
_cell.length_b   1.000
_cell.length_c   1.000
_cell.angle_alpha   90.00
_cell.angle_beta   90.00
_cell.angle_gamma   90.00
#
_symmetry.space_group_name_H-M   'P 1'
#
loop_
_entity.id
_entity.type
_entity.pdbx_description
1 polymer ?
#
loop_
_entity_poly.entity_id
_entity_poly.type
_entity_poly.pdbx_seq_one_letter_code
_entity_poly.pdbx_strand_id
1 'polypeptide(L)'
;MPGGAHDPGESLSRTAVRETEEETGIQIRLTGLVGIFTDPTHVIHYTSNDEVRQEFSVIYRAVPVGGAPTTSDESTEVEWIPIGRIPALQMDPSQRKRINWALTETQPYIDPETR
;
A
#
# COMPACT_ATOMS: atom_id res chain seq x y z
N MET A 1 -3.34 4.45 -1.12
CA MET A 1 -3.45 3.01 -1.41
C MET A 1 -3.65 2.34 -0.07
N PRO A 2 -4.67 1.48 0.08
CA PRO A 2 -4.93 0.87 1.38
C PRO A 2 -3.84 -0.13 1.76
N GLY A 3 -3.69 -0.37 3.05
CA GLY A 3 -2.81 -1.39 3.59
C GLY A 3 -2.41 -1.09 5.03
N GLY A 4 -2.23 -2.14 5.82
CA GLY A 4 -1.88 -2.05 7.22
C GLY A 4 -0.86 -3.11 7.65
N ALA A 5 -0.80 -3.33 8.96
CA ALA A 5 0.16 -4.24 9.56
C ALA A 5 -0.21 -5.70 9.32
N HIS A 6 0.82 -6.55 9.21
CA HIS A 6 0.65 -7.99 9.18
C HIS A 6 0.37 -8.52 10.59
N ASP A 7 -0.67 -9.34 10.73
CA ASP A 7 -0.98 -10.02 11.99
C ASP A 7 -0.26 -11.38 12.11
N PRO A 8 0.34 -11.71 13.28
CA PRO A 8 0.94 -13.02 13.49
C PRO A 8 -0.01 -14.18 13.19
N GLY A 9 0.42 -15.07 12.30
CA GLY A 9 -0.36 -16.26 11.90
C GLY A 9 -1.17 -16.11 10.61
N GLU A 10 -1.24 -14.92 10.02
CA GLU A 10 -1.81 -14.74 8.68
C GLU A 10 -0.74 -14.74 7.59
N SER A 11 -1.14 -14.90 6.31
CA SER A 11 -0.22 -14.68 5.18
C SER A 11 -0.29 -13.23 4.72
N LEU A 12 0.78 -12.67 4.17
CA LEU A 12 0.79 -11.30 3.63
C LEU A 12 -0.30 -11.06 2.58
N SER A 13 -0.64 -12.09 1.80
CA SER A 13 -1.75 -12.01 0.85
C SER A 13 -3.11 -11.91 1.54
N ARG A 14 -3.29 -12.56 2.69
CA ARG A 14 -4.50 -12.43 3.50
C ARG A 14 -4.57 -11.05 4.15
N THR A 15 -3.45 -10.54 4.68
CA THR A 15 -3.33 -9.16 5.18
C THR A 15 -3.80 -8.16 4.13
N ALA A 16 -3.24 -8.22 2.92
CA ALA A 16 -3.59 -7.27 1.87
C ALA A 16 -5.09 -7.27 1.52
N VAL A 17 -5.73 -8.45 1.52
CA VAL A 17 -7.18 -8.56 1.26
C VAL A 17 -7.99 -8.00 2.43
N ARG A 18 -7.64 -8.37 3.67
CA ARG A 18 -8.32 -7.91 4.90
C ARG A 18 -8.23 -6.39 5.04
N GLU A 19 -7.01 -5.84 5.03
CA GLU A 19 -6.75 -4.41 5.20
C GLU A 19 -7.45 -3.58 4.13
N THR A 20 -7.48 -4.06 2.87
CA THR A 20 -8.21 -3.35 1.81
C THR A 20 -9.71 -3.29 2.11
N GLU A 21 -10.31 -4.39 2.57
CA GLU A 21 -11.74 -4.41 2.93
C GLU A 21 -12.03 -3.54 4.16
N GLU A 22 -11.18 -3.60 5.19
CA GLU A 22 -11.32 -2.84 6.43
C GLU A 22 -11.19 -1.33 6.21
N GLU A 23 -10.19 -0.88 5.43
CA GLU A 23 -9.95 0.55 5.20
C GLU A 23 -10.89 1.15 4.14
N THR A 24 -11.35 0.37 3.16
CA THR A 24 -12.02 0.92 1.97
C THR A 24 -13.40 0.36 1.68
N GLY A 25 -13.82 -0.73 2.36
CA GLY A 25 -15.03 -1.47 2.04
C GLY A 25 -14.99 -2.22 0.70
N ILE A 26 -13.85 -2.26 0.01
CA ILE A 26 -13.68 -2.94 -1.28
C ILE A 26 -13.14 -4.34 -1.06
N GLN A 27 -13.82 -5.32 -1.66
CA GLN A 27 -13.33 -6.70 -1.72
C GLN A 27 -12.48 -6.89 -2.96
N ILE A 28 -11.27 -7.42 -2.78
CA ILE A 28 -10.31 -7.59 -3.86
C ILE A 28 -9.87 -9.03 -4.06
N ARG A 29 -9.43 -9.34 -5.28
CA ARG A 29 -8.66 -10.54 -5.60
C ARG A 29 -7.29 -10.14 -6.11
N LEU A 30 -6.25 -10.67 -5.48
CA LEU A 30 -4.86 -10.42 -5.89
C LEU A 30 -4.60 -11.03 -7.27
N THR A 31 -3.87 -10.29 -8.11
CA THR A 31 -3.51 -10.68 -9.49
C THR A 31 -2.00 -10.71 -9.71
N GLY A 32 -1.20 -10.21 -8.78
CA GLY A 32 0.25 -10.28 -8.85
C GLY A 32 0.94 -9.46 -7.77
N LEU A 33 2.26 -9.42 -7.85
CA LEU A 33 3.11 -8.61 -6.98
C LEU A 33 3.56 -7.35 -7.74
N VAL A 34 3.41 -6.18 -7.14
CA VAL A 34 4.01 -4.92 -7.62
C VAL A 34 5.46 -4.85 -7.18
N GLY A 35 5.77 -5.26 -5.94
CA GLY A 35 7.14 -5.37 -5.46
C GLY A 35 7.27 -5.34 -3.96
N ILE A 36 8.51 -5.45 -3.51
CA ILE A 36 8.95 -5.35 -2.11
C ILE A 36 9.73 -4.05 -1.98
N PHE A 37 9.33 -3.19 -1.04
CA PHE A 37 9.90 -1.87 -0.83
C PHE A 37 10.37 -1.77 0.62
N THR A 38 11.68 -1.75 0.81
CA THR A 38 12.34 -1.86 2.13
C THR A 38 13.49 -0.88 2.31
N ASP A 39 13.44 0.25 1.60
CA ASP A 39 14.44 1.32 1.67
C ASP A 39 14.80 1.65 3.14
N PRO A 40 16.04 1.34 3.58
CA PRO A 40 16.42 1.50 4.97
C PRO A 40 16.55 2.96 5.42
N THR A 41 16.57 3.89 4.46
CA THR A 41 16.55 5.32 4.74
C THR A 41 15.14 5.85 4.97
N HIS A 42 14.10 5.05 4.64
CA HIS A 42 12.72 5.39 4.90
C HIS A 42 12.31 4.94 6.30
N VAL A 43 12.32 5.89 7.23
CA VAL A 43 11.88 5.70 8.61
C VAL A 43 10.73 6.65 8.95
N ILE A 44 9.76 6.15 9.69
CA ILE A 44 8.62 6.91 10.18
C ILE A 44 8.82 7.13 11.67
N HIS A 45 8.85 8.40 12.07
CA HIS A 45 8.89 8.79 13.47
C HIS A 45 7.47 9.05 13.97
N TYR A 46 7.02 8.18 14.86
CA TYR A 46 5.74 8.30 15.53
C TYR A 46 5.90 9.25 16.73
N THR A 47 5.46 10.48 16.56
CA THR A 47 5.59 11.53 17.59
C THR A 47 4.70 11.29 18.82
N SER A 48 3.75 10.37 18.74
CA SER A 48 2.87 9.97 19.85
C SER A 48 3.61 9.19 20.94
N ASN A 49 4.66 8.43 20.59
CA ASN A 49 5.40 7.57 21.51
C ASN A 49 6.93 7.61 21.30
N ASP A 50 7.42 8.54 20.48
CA ASP A 50 8.84 8.72 20.12
C ASP A 50 9.48 7.50 19.43
N GLU A 51 8.65 6.62 18.86
CA GLU A 51 9.11 5.40 18.21
C GLU A 51 9.50 5.67 16.76
N VAL A 52 10.68 5.20 16.36
CA VAL A 52 11.11 5.22 14.96
C VAL A 52 10.94 3.83 14.38
N ARG A 53 10.10 3.69 13.35
CA ARG A 53 9.89 2.44 12.65
C ARG A 53 10.44 2.53 11.24
N GLN A 54 11.07 1.44 10.80
CA GLN A 54 11.41 1.25 9.40
C GLN A 54 10.32 0.37 8.80
N GLU A 55 9.70 0.84 7.72
CA GLU A 55 8.67 0.05 7.04
C GLU A 55 9.30 -1.05 6.18
N PHE A 56 8.72 -2.23 6.27
CA PHE A 56 8.85 -3.29 5.29
C PHE A 56 7.50 -3.40 4.56
N SER A 57 7.45 -3.05 3.27
CA SER A 57 6.19 -3.04 2.53
C SER A 57 6.21 -4.03 1.37
N VAL A 58 5.16 -4.84 1.27
CA VAL A 58 4.89 -5.73 0.14
C VAL A 58 3.63 -5.26 -0.57
N ILE A 59 3.77 -4.82 -1.80
CA ILE A 59 2.68 -4.22 -2.56
C ILE A 59 2.14 -5.21 -3.58
N TYR A 60 0.84 -5.48 -3.53
CA TYR A 60 0.15 -6.37 -4.44
C TYR A 60 -0.62 -5.62 -5.51
N ARG A 61 -0.75 -6.24 -6.68
CA ARG A 61 -1.71 -5.84 -7.71
C ARG A 61 -2.99 -6.63 -7.49
N ALA A 62 -4.13 -5.98 -7.63
CA ALA A 62 -5.42 -6.59 -7.40
C ALA A 62 -6.50 -6.04 -8.32
N VAL A 63 -7.61 -6.75 -8.40
CA VAL A 63 -8.85 -6.29 -9.04
C VAL A 63 -9.99 -6.30 -8.03
N PRO A 64 -10.89 -5.31 -8.06
CA PRO A 64 -12.09 -5.34 -7.23
C PRO A 64 -13.00 -6.47 -7.71
N VAL A 65 -13.58 -7.21 -6.76
CA VAL A 65 -14.53 -8.31 -7.03
C VAL A 65 -15.86 -8.11 -6.32
N GLY A 66 -15.97 -7.09 -5.47
CA GLY A 66 -17.17 -6.76 -4.71
C GLY A 66 -16.95 -5.58 -3.78
N GLY A 67 -17.91 -5.34 -2.90
CA GLY A 67 -17.88 -4.22 -1.96
C GLY A 67 -18.24 -2.87 -2.59
N ALA A 68 -18.16 -1.81 -1.79
CA ALA A 68 -18.41 -0.44 -2.21
C ALA A 68 -17.50 0.52 -1.42
N PRO A 69 -17.00 1.62 -2.05
CA PRO A 69 -16.15 2.59 -1.37
C PRO A 69 -16.81 3.10 -0.08
N THR A 70 -16.18 2.79 1.04
CA THR A 70 -16.69 3.07 2.39
C THR A 70 -15.52 3.50 3.25
N THR A 71 -15.68 4.62 3.95
CA THR A 71 -14.69 5.12 4.90
C THR A 71 -14.67 4.29 6.19
N SER A 72 -13.51 4.15 6.79
CA SER A 72 -13.26 3.64 8.14
C SER A 72 -12.83 4.76 9.10
N ASP A 73 -12.55 4.41 10.36
CA ASP A 73 -11.94 5.33 11.32
C ASP A 73 -10.51 5.76 10.91
N GLU A 74 -9.88 5.01 9.99
CA GLU A 74 -8.52 5.27 9.50
C GLU A 74 -8.49 6.04 8.16
N SER A 75 -9.63 6.11 7.46
CA SER A 75 -9.72 6.71 6.12
C SER A 75 -10.82 7.78 6.07
N THR A 76 -10.47 9.04 5.82
CA THR A 76 -11.46 10.13 5.70
C THR A 76 -12.19 10.15 4.36
N GLU A 77 -11.60 9.55 3.33
CA GLU A 77 -12.13 9.52 1.97
C GLU A 77 -11.66 8.25 1.24
N VAL A 78 -12.56 7.65 0.46
CA VAL A 78 -12.27 6.46 -0.35
C VAL A 78 -12.85 6.69 -1.74
N GLU A 79 -11.97 6.87 -2.72
CA GLU A 79 -12.36 7.16 -4.10
C GLU A 79 -11.52 6.41 -5.15
N TRP A 80 -12.15 6.16 -6.29
CA TRP A 80 -11.46 5.68 -7.48
C TRP A 80 -10.85 6.84 -8.25
N ILE A 81 -9.51 6.88 -8.29
CA ILE A 81 -8.76 7.95 -8.94
C ILE A 81 -8.41 7.58 -10.39
N PRO A 82 -8.77 8.41 -11.39
CA PRO A 82 -8.23 8.29 -12.74
C PRO A 82 -6.70 8.46 -12.74
N ILE A 83 -5.98 7.60 -13.45
CA ILE A 83 -4.50 7.60 -13.47
C ILE A 83 -3.92 9.00 -13.76
N GLY A 84 -4.52 9.76 -14.69
CA GLY A 84 -4.06 11.11 -15.04
C GLY A 84 -4.17 12.15 -13.91
N ARG A 85 -4.95 11.89 -12.85
CA ARG A 85 -5.05 12.77 -11.68
C ARG A 85 -4.02 12.47 -10.59
N ILE A 86 -3.42 11.28 -10.59
CA ILE A 86 -2.44 10.84 -9.57
C ILE A 86 -1.26 11.84 -9.40
N PRO A 87 -0.68 12.42 -10.46
CA PRO A 87 0.43 13.38 -10.29
C PRO A 87 0.08 14.61 -9.45
N ALA A 88 -1.19 15.02 -9.43
CA ALA A 88 -1.65 16.20 -8.69
C ALA A 88 -1.99 15.92 -7.22
N LEU A 89 -2.07 14.65 -6.81
CA LEU A 89 -2.38 14.29 -5.43
C LEU A 89 -1.18 14.53 -4.51
N GLN A 90 -1.43 15.08 -3.32
CA GLN A 90 -0.43 15.16 -2.27
C GLN A 90 -0.28 13.78 -1.61
N MET A 91 0.95 13.26 -1.59
CA MET A 91 1.27 11.97 -0.96
C MET A 91 2.75 11.92 -0.63
N ASP A 92 3.11 11.06 0.33
CA ASP A 92 4.50 10.77 0.68
C ASP A 92 5.30 10.26 -0.54
N PRO A 93 6.59 10.63 -0.68
CA PRO A 93 7.44 10.15 -1.78
C PRO A 93 7.50 8.62 -1.92
N SER A 94 7.46 7.87 -0.82
CA SER A 94 7.47 6.40 -0.85
C SER A 94 6.21 5.84 -1.52
N GLN A 95 5.04 6.38 -1.18
CA GLN A 95 3.76 6.02 -1.78
C GLN A 95 3.73 6.37 -3.27
N ARG A 96 4.26 7.54 -3.63
CA ARG A 96 4.40 7.94 -5.04
C ARG A 96 5.28 6.98 -5.83
N LYS A 97 6.42 6.56 -5.27
CA LYS A 97 7.32 5.57 -5.87
C LYS A 97 6.59 4.24 -6.12
N ARG A 98 5.88 3.72 -5.11
CA ARG A 98 5.10 2.47 -5.19
C ARG A 98 4.05 2.53 -6.31
N ILE A 99 3.26 3.61 -6.36
CA ILE A 99 2.21 3.81 -7.39
C ILE A 99 2.82 3.95 -8.79
N ASN A 100 3.87 4.76 -8.93
CA ASN A 100 4.54 4.95 -10.23
C ASN A 100 5.06 3.62 -10.76
N TRP A 101 5.75 2.82 -9.93
CA TRP A 101 6.23 1.50 -10.33
C TRP A 101 5.08 0.60 -10.78
N ALA A 102 3.97 0.58 -10.03
CA ALA A 102 2.79 -0.20 -10.40
C ALA A 102 2.20 0.19 -11.76
N LEU A 103 2.34 1.45 -12.18
CA LEU A 103 1.78 1.97 -13.42
C LEU A 103 2.72 1.83 -14.64
N THR A 104 4.03 1.92 -14.42
CA THR A 104 5.01 1.96 -15.51
C THR A 104 5.73 0.64 -15.74
N GLU A 105 5.81 -0.21 -14.72
CA GLU A 105 6.58 -1.46 -14.77
C GLU A 105 5.70 -2.71 -14.72
N THR A 106 6.16 -3.76 -15.40
CA THR A 106 5.51 -5.08 -15.39
C THR A 106 6.20 -6.07 -14.46
N GLN A 107 7.49 -5.86 -14.17
CA GLN A 107 8.26 -6.70 -13.26
C GLN A 107 8.11 -6.20 -11.81
N PRO A 108 8.12 -7.12 -10.82
CA PRO A 108 8.13 -6.72 -9.42
C PRO A 108 9.34 -5.85 -9.08
N TYR A 109 9.11 -4.77 -8.32
CA TYR A 109 10.20 -4.01 -7.72
C TYR A 109 10.91 -4.88 -6.69
N ILE A 110 12.24 -4.88 -6.76
CA ILE A 110 13.13 -5.44 -5.76
C ILE A 110 14.10 -4.32 -5.43
N ASP A 111 14.32 -4.06 -4.14
CA ASP A 111 15.28 -3.04 -3.73
C ASP A 111 16.65 -3.36 -4.34
N PRO A 112 17.32 -2.35 -4.94
CA PRO A 112 18.68 -2.55 -5.44
C PRO A 112 19.59 -2.95 -4.27
N GLU A 113 20.64 -3.71 -4.55
CA GLU A 113 21.68 -3.98 -3.54
C GLU A 113 22.33 -2.66 -3.11
N THR A 114 21.81 -2.06 -2.05
CA THR A 114 22.39 -0.89 -1.39
C THR A 114 23.20 -1.38 -0.21
N ARG A 115 24.52 -1.22 -0.30
CA ARG A 115 25.45 -1.33 0.83
C ARG A 115 25.49 -0.04 1.61
#